data_AF-A0A699WS86-F1
#
_entry.id   AF-A0A699WS86-F1
#
_cell.length_a   1.000
_cell.length_b   1.000
_cell.length_c   1.000
_cell.angle_alpha   90.00
_cell.angle_beta   90.00
_cell.angle_gamma   90.00
#
_symmetry.space_group_name_H-M   'P 1'
#
loop_
_entity.id
_entity.type
_entity.pdbx_description
1 polymer ?
#
loop_
_entity_poly.entity_id
_entity_poly.type
_entity_poly.pdbx_seq_one_letter_code
_entity_poly.pdbx_strand_id
1 'polypeptide(L)'
;ERIGDVAYKLNLPEELSRVHNTFHVSNLKKYHADEPLAVPLDGLHFDDKLQFVEEPVEIVDREVKWLKRSRFPLVKIRWNSKRGPEFTGECEDQFQKKYPHLFARTASTSNVTS
;
A
#
# COMPACT_ATOMS: atom_id res chain seq x y z
N GLU A 1 -22.98 20.82 21.99
CA GLU A 1 -22.93 20.15 23.31
C GLU A 1 -21.75 19.18 23.35
N ARG A 2 -20.92 19.19 24.39
CA ARG A 2 -19.86 18.18 24.54
C ARG A 2 -20.47 16.95 25.20
N ILE A 3 -20.35 15.79 24.56
CA ILE A 3 -20.95 14.54 25.03
C ILE A 3 -19.92 13.48 25.43
N GLY A 4 -18.64 13.78 25.26
CA GLY A 4 -17.51 12.94 25.66
C GLY A 4 -16.20 13.71 25.55
N ASP A 5 -15.05 13.07 25.79
CA ASP A 5 -13.77 13.77 25.86
C ASP A 5 -13.36 14.43 24.55
N VAL A 6 -13.61 13.72 23.45
CA VAL A 6 -13.37 14.21 22.10
C VAL A 6 -14.66 14.28 21.29
N ALA A 7 -15.83 14.04 21.89
CA ALA A 7 -17.10 13.93 21.17
C ALA A 7 -18.01 15.14 21.42
N TYR A 8 -18.50 15.73 20.34
CA TYR A 8 -19.34 16.92 20.35
C TYR A 8 -20.58 16.71 19.48
N LYS A 9 -21.74 17.05 20.02
CA LYS A 9 -23.00 17.13 19.30
C LYS A 9 -23.20 18.56 18.76
N LEU A 10 -23.32 18.70 17.45
CA LEU A 10 -23.52 19.96 16.74
C LEU A 10 -24.97 20.11 16.29
N ASN A 11 -25.43 21.35 16.15
CA ASN A 11 -26.68 21.62 15.46
C ASN A 11 -26.38 21.71 13.97
N LEU A 12 -26.83 20.73 13.20
CA LEU A 12 -26.62 20.69 11.76
C LEU A 12 -27.78 21.38 11.04
N PRO A 13 -27.51 22.04 9.91
CA PRO A 13 -28.56 22.61 9.07
C PRO A 13 -29.35 21.49 8.36
N GLU A 14 -30.56 21.79 7.90
CA GLU A 14 -31.55 20.79 7.44
C GLU A 14 -31.08 20.00 6.20
N GLU A 15 -30.21 20.61 5.38
CA GLU A 15 -29.55 19.99 4.24
C GLU A 15 -28.68 18.78 4.64
N LEU A 16 -28.20 18.76 5.89
CA LEU A 16 -27.40 17.69 6.48
C LEU A 16 -28.21 16.81 7.46
N SER A 17 -29.53 16.84 7.39
CA SER A 17 -30.43 16.05 8.25
C SER A 17 -30.16 14.53 8.24
N ARG A 18 -29.52 14.02 7.19
CA ARG A 18 -29.10 12.60 7.09
C ARG A 18 -27.75 12.30 7.75
N VAL A 19 -27.00 13.31 8.16
CA VAL A 19 -25.69 13.17 8.78
C VAL A 19 -25.87 13.09 10.30
N HIS A 20 -25.15 12.16 10.95
CA HIS A 20 -25.13 12.12 12.40
C HIS A 20 -24.53 13.40 12.96
N ASN A 21 -25.22 13.98 13.94
CA ASN A 21 -24.82 15.27 14.50
C ASN A 21 -23.73 15.18 15.57
N THR A 22 -23.17 14.00 15.80
CA THR A 22 -22.07 13.76 16.74
C THR A 22 -20.74 13.64 15.99
N PHE A 23 -19.78 14.49 16.34
CA PHE A 23 -18.46 14.56 15.74
C PHE A 23 -17.37 14.28 16.77
N HIS A 24 -16.33 13.57 16.36
CA HIS A 24 -15.15 13.33 17.18
C HIS A 24 -14.03 14.28 16.73
N VAL A 25 -13.47 15.06 17.66
CA VAL A 25 -12.39 16.01 17.44
C VAL A 25 -11.13 15.45 18.07
N SER A 26 -10.21 14.96 17.24
CA SER A 26 -8.87 14.55 17.69
C SER A 26 -7.87 15.69 17.49
N ASN A 27 -7.01 15.93 18.49
CA ASN A 27 -5.87 16.83 18.32
C ASN A 27 -4.77 16.08 17.56
N LEU A 28 -4.46 16.56 16.36
CA LEU A 28 -3.30 16.07 15.64
C LEU A 28 -2.02 16.55 16.34
N LYS A 29 -1.15 15.62 16.74
CA LYS A 29 0.19 16.00 17.21
C LYS A 29 0.94 16.62 16.03
N LYS A 30 1.55 17.80 16.23
CA LYS A 30 2.51 18.35 15.27
C LYS A 30 3.67 17.35 15.14
N TYR A 31 3.90 16.88 13.92
CA TYR A 31 5.07 16.10 13.59
C TYR A 31 6.25 17.07 13.45
N HIS A 32 7.19 17.01 14.40
CA HIS A 32 8.50 17.62 14.27
C HIS A 32 9.43 16.51 13.76
N ALA A 33 9.80 16.58 12.48
CA ALA A 33 10.81 15.67 11.94
C ALA A 33 12.16 16.11 12.51
N ASP A 34 12.74 15.30 13.40
CA ASP A 34 14.07 15.57 13.99
C ASP A 34 15.21 15.38 12.97
N GLU A 35 14.92 14.74 11.82
CA GLU A 35 15.88 14.45 10.77
C GLU A 35 15.27 14.81 9.41
N PRO A 36 16.04 15.40 8.47
CA PRO A 36 15.53 15.63 7.12
C PRO A 36 15.18 14.28 6.49
N LEU A 37 13.89 14.06 6.21
CA LEU A 37 13.39 12.98 5.34
C LEU A 37 13.87 13.14 3.87
N ALA A 38 14.90 13.96 3.64
CA ALA A 38 15.47 14.23 2.35
C ALA A 38 16.15 12.96 1.84
N VAL A 39 15.48 12.32 0.90
CA VAL A 39 16.03 11.25 0.10
C VAL A 39 17.23 11.80 -0.70
N PRO A 40 18.43 11.22 -0.56
CA PRO A 40 19.56 11.57 -1.43
C PRO A 40 19.19 11.29 -2.89
N LEU A 41 19.33 12.31 -3.75
CA LEU A 41 19.00 12.22 -5.18
C LEU A 41 20.02 11.38 -5.97
N ASP A 42 21.23 11.19 -5.44
CA ASP A 42 22.32 10.49 -6.12
C ASP A 42 21.97 9.04 -6.53
N GLY A 43 20.91 8.45 -5.94
CA GLY A 43 20.40 7.13 -6.29
C GLY A 43 19.12 7.12 -7.14
N LEU A 44 18.35 8.21 -7.20
CA LEU A 44 16.98 8.19 -7.73
C LEU A 44 16.99 8.61 -9.20
N HIS A 45 16.88 7.64 -10.11
CA HIS A 45 16.76 7.94 -11.54
C HIS A 45 15.32 8.28 -11.86
N PHE A 46 15.08 9.54 -12.15
CA PHE A 46 13.80 10.02 -12.64
C PHE A 46 13.84 10.09 -14.16
N ASP A 47 12.74 9.76 -14.82
CA ASP A 47 12.58 10.04 -16.24
C ASP A 47 12.42 11.56 -16.50
N ASP A 48 12.38 11.97 -17.77
CA ASP A 48 12.21 13.38 -18.17
C ASP A 48 10.91 14.01 -17.65
N LYS A 49 9.99 13.21 -17.11
CA LYS A 49 8.72 13.63 -16.50
C LYS A 49 8.75 13.59 -14.98
N LEU A 50 9.92 13.42 -14.36
CA LEU A 50 10.11 13.29 -12.92
C LEU A 50 9.38 12.08 -12.30
N GLN A 51 9.11 11.03 -13.08
CA GLN A 51 8.53 9.79 -12.57
C GLN A 51 9.63 8.84 -12.11
N PHE A 52 9.44 8.27 -10.91
CA PHE A 52 10.25 7.17 -10.40
C PHE A 52 9.43 5.90 -10.52
N VAL A 53 9.87 4.97 -11.38
CA VAL A 53 9.20 3.68 -11.57
C VAL A 53 10.12 2.59 -11.03
N GLU A 54 9.74 1.98 -9.92
CA GLU A 54 10.38 0.75 -9.45
C GLU A 54 9.93 -0.43 -10.30
N GLU A 55 10.88 -1.14 -10.88
CA GLU A 55 10.61 -2.34 -11.65
C GLU A 55 10.53 -3.57 -10.75
N PRO A 56 9.45 -4.37 -10.84
CA PRO A 56 9.36 -5.62 -10.11
C PRO A 56 10.29 -6.67 -10.74
N VAL A 57 11.13 -7.28 -9.91
CA VAL A 57 12.14 -8.26 -10.36
C VAL A 57 11.52 -9.65 -10.47
N GLU A 58 10.85 -10.07 -9.42
CA GLU A 58 10.32 -11.42 -9.28
C GLU A 58 9.24 -11.51 -8.19
N ILE A 59 8.40 -12.54 -8.33
CA ILE A 59 7.48 -12.96 -7.28
C ILE A 59 8.23 -13.97 -6.42
N VAL A 60 8.49 -13.59 -5.17
CA VAL A 60 9.30 -14.39 -4.23
C VAL A 60 8.43 -15.36 -3.44
N ASP A 61 7.16 -15.03 -3.23
CA ASP A 61 6.23 -15.86 -2.49
C ASP A 61 4.78 -15.60 -2.89
N ARG A 62 3.89 -16.55 -2.57
CA ARG A 62 2.44 -16.41 -2.74
C ARG A 62 1.74 -16.83 -1.46
N GLU A 63 0.95 -15.92 -0.90
CA GLU A 63 0.15 -16.17 0.30
C GLU A 63 -1.31 -15.95 -0.01
N VAL A 64 -2.18 -16.70 0.67
CA VAL A 64 -3.62 -16.50 0.56
C VAL A 64 -4.15 -15.95 1.88
N LYS A 65 -4.64 -14.70 1.87
CA LYS A 65 -5.21 -14.07 3.06
C LYS A 65 -6.68 -14.43 3.22
N TRP A 66 -7.03 -14.79 4.45
CA TRP A 66 -8.39 -15.10 4.87
C TRP A 66 -9.00 -13.92 5.64
N LEU A 67 -10.16 -13.48 5.17
CA LEU A 67 -11.04 -12.58 5.91
C LEU A 67 -12.28 -13.37 6.34
N LYS A 68 -13.11 -12.77 7.20
CA LYS A 68 -14.33 -13.42 7.73
C LYS A 68 -15.28 -13.99 6.67
N ARG A 69 -15.26 -13.46 5.44
CA ARG A 69 -16.17 -13.85 4.34
C ARG A 69 -15.49 -14.05 2.99
N SER A 70 -14.19 -13.86 2.89
CA SER A 70 -13.49 -13.93 1.61
C SER A 70 -12.08 -14.42 1.77
N ARG A 71 -11.55 -14.90 0.65
CA ARG A 71 -10.19 -15.35 0.51
C ARG A 71 -9.62 -14.67 -0.72
N PHE A 72 -8.47 -14.01 -0.57
CA PHE A 72 -7.83 -13.32 -1.69
C PHE A 72 -6.33 -13.65 -1.73
N PRO A 73 -5.79 -14.00 -2.91
CA PRO A 73 -4.38 -14.29 -3.08
C PRO A 73 -3.55 -13.00 -3.12
N LEU A 74 -2.40 -13.02 -2.45
CA LEU A 74 -1.36 -12.01 -2.53
C LEU A 74 -0.07 -12.62 -3.04
N VAL A 75 0.66 -11.82 -3.80
CA VAL A 75 2.02 -12.12 -4.23
C VAL A 75 2.99 -11.22 -3.49
N LYS A 76 4.06 -11.80 -2.97
CA LYS A 76 5.19 -11.04 -2.42
C LYS A 76 6.15 -10.75 -3.55
N ILE A 77 6.34 -9.47 -3.84
CA ILE A 77 7.17 -9.00 -4.95
C ILE A 77 8.46 -8.46 -4.40
N ARG A 78 9.56 -8.80 -5.06
CA ARG A 78 10.84 -8.14 -4.87
C ARG A 78 10.99 -7.03 -5.90
N TRP A 79 11.30 -5.83 -5.43
CA TRP A 79 11.53 -4.66 -6.28
C TRP A 79 13.02 -4.44 -6.52
N ASN A 80 13.34 -3.86 -7.68
CA ASN A 80 14.69 -3.43 -8.01
C ASN A 80 15.00 -2.05 -7.38
N SER A 81 14.90 -1.96 -6.06
CA SER A 81 15.21 -0.71 -5.35
C SER A 81 16.73 -0.57 -5.17
N LYS A 82 17.25 0.62 -5.46
CA LYS A 82 18.67 0.94 -5.22
C LYS A 82 19.03 1.03 -3.73
N ARG A 83 18.04 1.06 -2.83
CA ARG A 83 18.25 1.05 -1.37
C ARG A 83 18.41 -0.36 -0.79
N GLY A 84 18.28 -1.39 -1.64
CA GLY A 84 18.31 -2.79 -1.24
C GLY A 84 17.02 -3.52 -1.61
N PRO A 85 16.92 -4.82 -1.33
CA PRO A 85 15.73 -5.60 -1.65
C PRO A 85 14.52 -5.10 -0.85
N GLU A 86 13.58 -4.48 -1.55
CA GLU A 86 12.29 -4.10 -0.98
C GLU A 86 11.25 -5.16 -1.33
N PHE A 87 10.37 -5.46 -0.38
CA PHE A 87 9.34 -6.48 -0.51
C PHE A 87 7.96 -5.93 -0.19
N THR A 88 7.05 -6.07 -1.13
CA THR A 88 5.65 -5.62 -0.95
C THR A 88 4.70 -6.76 -1.27
N GLY A 89 3.60 -6.85 -0.53
CA GLY A 89 2.52 -7.80 -0.79
C GLY A 89 1.42 -7.13 -1.60
N GLU A 90 1.21 -7.57 -2.83
CA GLU A 90 0.19 -7.03 -3.74
C GLU A 90 -0.88 -8.07 -4.06
N CYS A 91 -2.08 -7.63 -4.41
CA CYS A 91 -3.16 -8.51 -4.86
C CYS A 91 -2.78 -9.20 -6.17
N GLU A 92 -2.82 -10.53 -6.22
CA GLU A 92 -2.30 -11.32 -7.36
C GLU A 92 -2.97 -10.94 -8.69
N ASP A 93 -4.29 -10.83 -8.70
CA ASP A 93 -5.12 -10.55 -9.87
C ASP A 93 -4.96 -9.13 -10.40
N GLN A 94 -4.65 -8.15 -9.54
CA GLN A 94 -4.27 -6.81 -10.00
C GLN A 94 -2.85 -6.81 -10.57
N PHE A 95 -1.93 -7.50 -9.87
CA PHE A 95 -0.53 -7.52 -10.24
C PHE A 95 -0.29 -8.29 -11.55
N GLN A 96 -1.02 -9.38 -11.78
CA GLN A 96 -0.96 -10.17 -13.01
C GLN A 96 -1.42 -9.39 -14.23
N LYS A 97 -2.42 -8.52 -14.09
CA LYS A 97 -2.85 -7.64 -15.20
C LYS A 97 -1.76 -6.63 -15.59
N LYS A 98 -1.03 -6.12 -14.61
CA LYS A 98 0.01 -5.09 -14.81
C LYS A 98 1.34 -5.69 -15.28
N TYR A 99 1.72 -6.85 -14.76
CA TYR A 99 3.00 -7.53 -15.05
C TYR A 99 2.80 -9.02 -15.37
N PRO A 100 2.10 -9.36 -16.46
CA PRO A 100 1.77 -10.76 -16.78
C PRO A 100 3.02 -11.64 -17.02
N HIS A 101 4.12 -11.04 -17.48
CA HIS A 101 5.37 -11.73 -17.75
C HIS A 101 6.03 -12.34 -16.49
N LEU A 102 5.79 -11.78 -15.31
CA LEU A 102 6.32 -12.32 -14.05
C LEU A 102 5.62 -13.61 -13.61
N PHE A 103 4.40 -13.86 -14.11
CA PHE A 103 3.62 -15.06 -13.82
C PHE A 103 3.85 -16.19 -14.82
N ALA A 104 4.37 -15.89 -16.01
CA ALA A 104 4.61 -16.88 -17.06
C ALA A 104 5.81 -17.81 -16.75
N ARG A 105 6.78 -17.35 -15.95
CA ARG A 105 8.06 -18.06 -15.71
C ARG A 105 7.97 -19.22 -14.71
N THR A 106 6.89 -19.32 -13.92
CA THR A 106 6.74 -20.36 -12.89
C THR A 106 6.22 -21.71 -13.39
N ALA A 107 5.92 -21.86 -14.68
CA ALA A 107 5.45 -23.14 -15.25
C ALA A 107 6.58 -24.10 -15.67
N SER A 108 7.85 -23.68 -15.64
CA SER A 108 8.97 -24.43 -16.23
C SER A 108 10.13 -24.69 -15.26
N THR A 109 9.84 -24.99 -13.99
CA THR A 109 10.81 -25.64 -13.09
C THR A 109 10.19 -26.87 -12.44
N SER A 110 9.79 -27.83 -13.28
CA SER A 110 9.77 -29.24 -12.92
C SER A 110 11.00 -29.90 -13.57
N ASN A 111 12.18 -29.69 -12.99
CA ASN A 111 13.31 -30.56 -13.30
C ASN A 111 13.42 -31.60 -12.18
N VAL A 112 12.70 -32.69 -12.40
CA VAL A 112 13.03 -34.03 -11.92
C VAL A 112 14.48 -34.34 -12.26
N THR A 113 15.30 -34.75 -11.30
CA THR A 113 16.31 -35.80 -11.57
C THR A 113 16.75 -36.50 -10.27
N SER A 114 16.50 -37.82 -10.28
CA SER A 114 17.19 -38.97 -9.64
C SER A 114 17.68 -38.92 -8.20
#